data_AF-A0A7V3YN76-F1
#
_entry.id   AF-A0A7V3YN76-F1
#
_cell.length_a   1.000
_cell.length_b   1.000
_cell.length_c   1.000
_cell.angle_alpha   90.00
_cell.angle_beta   90.00
_cell.angle_gamma   90.00
#
_symmetry.space_group_name_H-M   'P 1'
#
loop_
_entity.id
_entity.type
_entity.pdbx_description
1 polymer ?
#
loop_
_entity_poly.entity_id
_entity_poly.type
_entity_poly.pdbx_seq_one_letter_code
_entity_poly.pdbx_strand_id
1 'polypeptide(L)'
;MGKGQKRTFEALLERVRLLLPLVRGWNPDCIVGVNAGGMLLASVLSGILEKEVRALGLSTEPPEVLWESVGDLLGKRVVAVVRSFASEKEREFLERFLKGRGALSVLTMVMVGKGGDYSCFPELDGDELFSWEEECDLINS
;
A
#
# COMPACT_ATOMS: atom_id res chain seq x y z
N MET A 1 6.40 -8.33 -24.09
CA MET A 1 6.36 -8.88 -22.72
C MET A 1 5.05 -9.64 -22.57
N GLY A 2 5.12 -10.94 -22.25
CA GLY A 2 3.91 -11.77 -22.06
C GLY A 2 3.16 -11.37 -20.78
N LYS A 3 1.84 -11.58 -20.74
CA LYS A 3 0.96 -11.24 -19.59
C LYS A 3 1.44 -11.81 -18.24
N GLY A 4 2.23 -12.89 -18.24
CA GLY A 4 2.82 -13.47 -17.02
C GLY A 4 4.00 -12.68 -16.42
N GLN A 5 4.79 -11.97 -17.24
CA GLN A 5 5.96 -11.21 -16.74
C GLN A 5 5.58 -9.99 -15.90
N LYS A 6 4.37 -9.45 -16.05
CA LYS A 6 3.93 -8.26 -15.31
C LYS A 6 3.48 -8.56 -13.88
N ARG A 7 3.30 -9.84 -13.52
CA ARG A 7 2.65 -10.27 -12.27
C ARG A 7 3.58 -11.12 -11.39
N THR A 8 4.89 -10.86 -11.49
CA THR A 8 5.94 -11.50 -10.69
C THR A 8 6.47 -10.55 -9.61
N PHE A 9 7.04 -11.11 -8.54
CA PHE A 9 7.57 -10.31 -7.45
C PHE A 9 8.74 -9.45 -7.92
N GLU A 10 9.54 -9.96 -8.86
CA GLU A 10 10.60 -9.22 -9.54
C GLU A 10 10.06 -7.97 -10.26
N ALA A 11 8.95 -8.11 -11.00
CA ALA A 11 8.32 -6.97 -11.64
C ALA A 11 7.83 -5.93 -10.62
N LEU A 12 7.29 -6.36 -9.47
CA LEU A 12 6.93 -5.45 -8.39
C LEU A 12 8.15 -4.68 -7.88
N LEU A 13 9.28 -5.35 -7.65
CA LEU A 13 10.51 -4.70 -7.21
C LEU A 13 11.03 -3.68 -8.25
N GLU A 14 10.95 -4.00 -9.53
CA GLU A 14 11.31 -3.05 -10.60
C GLU A 14 10.41 -1.80 -10.57
N ARG A 15 9.09 -1.97 -10.40
CA ARG A 15 8.17 -0.85 -10.28
C ARG A 15 8.45 0.00 -9.04
N VAL A 16 8.72 -0.63 -7.90
CA VAL A 16 9.10 0.08 -6.66
C VAL A 16 10.38 0.88 -6.87
N ARG A 17 11.40 0.31 -7.53
CA ARG A 17 12.66 1.02 -7.82
C ARG A 17 12.45 2.28 -8.66
N LEU A 18 11.49 2.28 -9.58
CA LEU A 18 11.15 3.46 -10.39
C LEU A 18 10.48 4.57 -9.56
N LEU A 19 9.65 4.21 -8.59
CA LEU A 19 8.93 5.15 -7.73
C LEU A 19 9.76 5.62 -6.53
N LEU A 20 10.78 4.85 -6.16
CA LEU A 20 11.60 5.08 -4.96
C LEU A 20 12.18 6.50 -4.86
N PRO A 21 12.72 7.14 -5.93
CA PRO A 21 13.24 8.50 -5.83
C PRO A 21 12.18 9.52 -5.40
N LEU A 22 10.93 9.34 -5.85
CA LEU A 22 9.81 10.22 -5.52
C LEU A 22 9.43 10.09 -4.04
N VAL A 23 9.27 8.84 -3.58
CA VAL A 23 8.96 8.54 -2.17
C VAL A 23 10.10 9.02 -1.27
N ARG A 24 11.35 8.78 -1.64
CA ARG A 24 12.53 9.22 -0.90
C ARG A 24 12.63 10.74 -0.84
N GLY A 25 12.36 11.44 -1.94
CA GLY A 25 12.34 12.90 -2.00
C GLY A 25 11.26 13.52 -1.11
N TRP A 26 10.10 12.86 -1.00
CA TRP A 26 9.05 13.25 -0.06
C TRP A 26 9.44 13.00 1.42
N ASN A 27 10.41 12.11 1.64
CA ASN A 27 11.08 11.81 2.91
C ASN A 27 10.08 11.40 4.02
N PRO A 28 9.44 10.22 3.92
CA PRO A 28 8.49 9.76 4.93
C PRO A 28 9.17 9.51 6.28
N ASP A 29 8.41 9.72 7.35
CA ASP A 29 8.83 9.42 8.72
C ASP A 29 8.49 7.97 9.09
N CYS A 30 7.37 7.44 8.58
CA CYS A 30 7.00 6.03 8.70
C CYS A 30 6.12 5.56 7.54
N ILE A 31 5.95 4.23 7.44
CA ILE A 31 5.12 3.56 6.45
C ILE A 31 3.97 2.87 7.19
N VAL A 32 2.74 3.03 6.69
CA VAL A 32 1.57 2.29 7.19
C VAL A 32 1.15 1.30 6.11
N GLY A 33 1.33 0.01 6.35
CA GLY A 33 0.81 -1.05 5.50
C GLY A 33 -0.64 -1.39 5.87
N VAL A 34 -1.52 -1.36 4.87
CA VAL A 34 -2.96 -1.60 5.03
C VAL A 34 -3.31 -2.97 4.47
N ASN A 35 -3.91 -3.82 5.31
CA ASN A 35 -4.23 -5.21 5.00
C ASN A 35 -2.98 -6.00 4.52
N ALA A 36 -3.15 -7.28 4.17
CA ALA A 36 -2.03 -8.14 3.80
C ALA A 36 -1.25 -7.60 2.56
N GLY A 37 -1.96 -7.19 1.51
CA GLY A 37 -1.32 -6.70 0.29
C GLY A 37 -0.54 -5.39 0.49
N GLY A 38 -1.06 -4.47 1.32
CA GLY A 38 -0.34 -3.24 1.66
C GLY A 38 0.88 -3.52 2.55
N MET A 39 0.79 -4.49 3.48
CA MET A 39 1.90 -4.89 4.34
C MET A 39 3.08 -5.47 3.56
N LEU A 40 2.83 -6.24 2.49
CA LEU A 40 3.88 -6.77 1.63
C LEU A 40 4.68 -5.64 0.97
N LEU A 41 3.99 -4.68 0.34
CA LEU A 41 4.64 -3.54 -0.32
C LEU A 41 5.29 -2.59 0.71
N ALA A 42 4.69 -2.40 1.88
CA ALA A 42 5.28 -1.64 2.97
C ALA A 42 6.60 -2.25 3.47
N SER A 43 6.67 -3.58 3.56
CA SER A 43 7.88 -4.31 3.97
C SER A 43 9.01 -4.16 2.95
N VAL A 44 8.69 -4.22 1.66
CA VAL A 44 9.65 -3.96 0.58
C VAL A 44 10.21 -2.54 0.68
N LEU A 45 9.33 -1.53 0.84
CA LEU A 45 9.74 -0.14 0.96
C LEU A 45 10.58 0.10 2.23
N SER A 46 10.22 -0.53 3.35
CA SER A 46 10.95 -0.43 4.61
C SER A 46 12.37 -0.97 4.50
N GLY A 47 12.58 -2.11 3.84
CA GLY A 47 13.92 -2.65 3.61
C GLY A 47 14.84 -1.74 2.78
N ILE A 48 14.28 -0.77 2.05
CA ILE A 48 15.04 0.14 1.18
C ILE A 48 15.16 1.56 1.79
N LEU A 49 14.12 2.02 2.48
CA LEU A 49 14.05 3.35 3.09
C LEU A 49 14.47 3.35 4.56
N GLU A 50 14.62 2.18 5.16
CA GLU A 50 14.94 1.97 6.59
C GLU A 50 13.93 2.69 7.50
N LYS A 51 12.64 2.59 7.13
CA LYS A 51 11.54 3.22 7.87
C LYS A 51 10.71 2.18 8.61
N GLU A 52 10.24 2.57 9.79
CA GLU A 52 9.30 1.78 10.58
C GLU A 52 8.04 1.47 9.76
N VAL A 53 7.61 0.21 9.78
CA VAL A 53 6.31 -0.24 9.24
C VAL A 53 5.33 -0.37 10.37
N ARG A 54 4.16 0.22 10.17
CA ARG A 54 3.00 0.11 11.05
C ARG A 54 1.84 -0.53 10.29
N ALA A 55 0.95 -1.18 11.01
CA ALA A 55 -0.05 -2.03 10.39
C ALA A 55 -1.47 -1.53 10.69
N LEU A 56 -2.34 -1.64 9.69
CA LEU A 56 -3.75 -1.26 9.77
C LEU A 56 -4.61 -2.29 9.02
N GLY A 57 -5.66 -2.79 9.67
CA GLY A 57 -6.68 -3.63 9.05
C GLY A 57 -7.93 -2.82 8.75
N LEU A 58 -8.35 -2.77 7.48
CA LEU A 58 -9.56 -2.09 7.04
C LEU A 58 -10.52 -3.03 6.31
N SER A 59 -11.81 -2.89 6.60
CA SER A 59 -12.91 -3.36 5.74
C SER A 59 -13.19 -2.33 4.65
N THR A 60 -13.73 -2.75 3.50
CA THR A 60 -13.98 -1.90 2.34
C THR A 60 -15.42 -1.39 2.26
N GLU A 61 -16.41 -2.18 2.68
CA GLU A 61 -17.84 -1.84 2.55
C GLU A 61 -18.66 -2.24 3.79
N PRO A 62 -18.96 -1.28 4.70
CA PRO A 62 -18.47 0.10 4.72
C PRO A 62 -16.98 0.17 5.12
N PRO A 63 -16.26 1.26 4.76
CA PRO A 63 -14.92 1.48 5.27
C PRO A 63 -14.90 1.59 6.80
N GLU A 64 -14.24 0.65 7.45
CA GLU A 64 -14.08 0.62 8.91
C GLU A 64 -12.75 0.01 9.33
N VAL A 65 -12.25 0.42 10.50
CA VAL A 65 -11.02 -0.12 11.09
C VAL A 65 -11.37 -1.41 11.81
N LEU A 66 -10.84 -2.53 11.32
CA LEU A 66 -11.00 -3.84 11.94
C LEU A 66 -10.01 -4.04 13.09
N TRP A 67 -8.77 -3.58 12.89
CA TRP A 67 -7.70 -3.60 13.89
C TRP A 67 -6.62 -2.61 13.49
N GLU A 68 -5.79 -2.16 14.44
CA GLU A 68 -4.68 -1.27 14.14
C GLU A 68 -3.48 -1.43 15.08
N SER A 69 -2.31 -1.14 14.54
CA SER A 69 -1.06 -0.92 15.26
C SER A 69 -0.35 0.32 14.68
N VAL A 70 -1.12 1.40 14.46
CA VAL A 70 -0.62 2.65 13.86
C VAL A 70 -0.02 3.59 14.90
N GLY A 71 -0.52 3.55 16.14
CA GLY A 71 -0.04 4.42 17.22
C GLY A 71 -0.23 5.91 16.93
N ASP A 72 0.61 6.75 17.56
CA ASP A 72 0.61 8.20 17.36
C ASP A 72 1.44 8.61 16.13
N LEU A 73 0.83 9.46 15.29
CA LEU A 73 1.38 10.00 14.05
C LEU A 73 1.61 11.52 14.12
N LEU A 74 1.51 12.14 15.29
CA LEU A 74 1.66 13.59 15.45
C LEU A 74 2.90 14.14 14.74
N GLY A 75 2.67 15.00 13.75
CA GLY A 75 3.72 15.68 12.99
C GLY A 75 4.44 14.81 11.95
N LYS A 76 4.06 13.54 11.78
CA LYS A 76 4.72 12.60 10.85
C LYS A 76 4.15 12.68 9.43
N ARG A 77 5.04 12.56 8.46
CA ARG A 77 4.74 12.33 7.04
C ARG A 77 4.63 10.82 6.80
N VAL A 78 3.44 10.36 6.47
CA VAL A 78 3.12 8.94 6.40
C VAL A 78 2.96 8.50 4.95
N VAL A 79 3.61 7.41 4.56
CA VAL A 79 3.27 6.69 3.33
C VAL A 79 2.31 5.57 3.71
N ALA A 80 1.05 5.69 3.28
CA ALA A 80 0.04 4.65 3.43
C ALA A 80 0.08 3.74 2.19
N VAL A 81 0.24 2.45 2.41
CA VAL A 81 0.42 1.45 1.37
C VAL A 81 -0.76 0.50 1.38
N VAL A 82 -1.43 0.38 0.24
CA VAL A 82 -2.61 -0.46 0.03
C VAL A 82 -2.39 -1.32 -1.20
N ARG A 83 -3.09 -2.46 -1.29
CA ARG A 83 -3.10 -3.24 -2.53
C ARG A 83 -3.75 -2.47 -3.67
N SER A 84 -4.99 -2.06 -3.44
CA SER A 84 -5.85 -1.25 -4.31
C SER A 84 -6.88 -0.56 -3.42
N PHE A 85 -7.56 0.45 -3.95
CA PHE A 85 -8.77 1.00 -3.34
C PHE A 85 -9.97 0.48 -4.12
N ALA A 86 -10.98 -0.01 -3.42
CA ALA A 86 -12.27 -0.40 -4.00
C ALA A 86 -13.10 0.83 -4.39
N SER A 87 -12.93 1.94 -3.67
CA SER A 87 -13.62 3.21 -3.96
C SER A 87 -12.85 4.43 -3.47
N GLU A 88 -13.22 5.61 -3.97
CA GLU A 88 -12.71 6.89 -3.46
C GLU A 88 -13.06 7.09 -1.97
N LYS A 89 -14.22 6.58 -1.52
CA LYS A 89 -14.63 6.64 -0.11
C LYS A 89 -13.67 5.90 0.82
N GLU A 90 -13.13 4.77 0.38
CA GLU A 90 -12.13 4.00 1.14
C GLU A 90 -10.83 4.79 1.29
N ARG A 91 -10.36 5.42 0.20
CA ARG A 91 -9.19 6.30 0.23
C ARG A 91 -9.40 7.48 1.18
N GLU A 92 -10.50 8.20 1.04
CA GLU A 92 -10.83 9.33 1.91
C GLU A 92 -10.97 8.92 3.37
N PHE A 93 -11.51 7.72 3.63
CA PHE A 93 -11.59 7.17 4.98
C PHE A 93 -10.19 6.93 5.56
N LEU A 94 -9.30 6.26 4.82
CA LEU A 94 -7.93 6.00 5.25
C LEU A 94 -7.17 7.32 5.53
N GLU A 95 -7.25 8.28 4.63
CA GLU A 95 -6.60 9.59 4.80
C GLU A 95 -7.13 10.30 6.05
N ARG A 96 -8.46 10.37 6.23
CA ARG A 96 -9.06 10.98 7.42
C ARG A 96 -8.68 10.27 8.71
N PHE A 97 -8.63 8.93 8.71
CA PHE A 97 -8.21 8.15 9.86
C PHE A 97 -6.78 8.50 10.29
N LEU A 98 -5.83 8.47 9.35
CA LEU A 98 -4.42 8.76 9.63
C LEU A 98 -4.21 10.22 10.05
N LYS A 99 -4.94 11.16 9.43
CA LYS A 99 -4.98 12.57 9.85
C LYS A 99 -5.55 12.75 11.25
N GLY A 100 -6.58 11.99 11.60
CA GLY A 100 -7.14 11.93 12.95
C GLY A 100 -6.14 11.44 14.01
N ARG A 101 -5.09 10.71 13.60
CA ARG A 101 -3.95 10.30 14.43
C ARG A 101 -2.81 11.33 14.47
N GLY A 102 -3.01 12.52 13.91
CA GLY A 102 -2.03 13.61 13.94
C GLY A 102 -1.02 13.63 12.79
N ALA A 103 -1.20 12.81 11.75
CA ALA A 103 -0.30 12.81 10.59
C ALA A 103 -0.23 14.20 9.94
N LEU A 104 0.98 14.73 9.77
CA LEU A 104 1.23 16.01 9.09
C LEU A 104 0.80 15.95 7.63
N SER A 105 1.10 14.83 6.96
CA SER A 105 0.71 14.56 5.58
C SER A 105 0.64 13.06 5.34
N VAL A 106 -0.23 12.66 4.42
CA VAL A 106 -0.39 11.27 4.00
C VAL A 106 -0.13 11.23 2.50
N LEU A 107 0.74 10.32 2.08
CA LEU A 107 0.95 9.93 0.69
C LEU A 107 0.45 8.50 0.54
N THR A 108 -0.39 8.25 -0.45
CA THR A 108 -0.95 6.92 -0.72
C THR A 108 -0.22 6.25 -1.86
N MET A 109 0.17 5.00 -1.67
CA MET A 109 0.80 4.17 -2.69
C MET A 109 0.01 2.88 -2.86
N VAL A 110 -0.43 2.59 -4.08
CA VAL A 110 -1.14 1.36 -4.42
C VAL A 110 -0.24 0.39 -5.17
N MET A 111 -0.47 -0.91 -4.96
CA MET A 111 0.16 -1.96 -5.76
C MET A 111 -0.45 -1.99 -7.17
N VAL A 112 -1.77 -2.00 -7.28
CA VAL A 112 -2.51 -2.05 -8.55
C VAL A 112 -3.58 -0.96 -8.66
N GLY A 113 -3.98 -0.61 -9.87
CA GLY A 113 -4.95 0.44 -10.16
C GLY A 113 -4.42 1.87 -9.96
N LYS A 114 -5.29 2.87 -10.12
CA LYS A 114 -4.91 4.30 -10.14
C LYS A 114 -5.38 5.10 -8.91
N GLY A 115 -5.79 4.41 -7.85
CA GLY A 115 -6.43 5.07 -6.70
C GLY A 115 -5.48 5.87 -5.80
N GLY A 116 -4.17 5.60 -5.81
CA GLY A 116 -3.17 6.27 -4.97
C GLY A 116 -2.44 7.41 -5.67
N ASP A 117 -1.64 8.16 -4.90
CA ASP A 117 -0.72 9.19 -5.42
C ASP A 117 0.39 8.55 -6.29
N TYR A 118 0.84 7.35 -5.90
CA TYR A 118 1.70 6.50 -6.72
C TYR A 118 1.11 5.10 -6.89
N SER A 119 1.36 4.50 -8.07
CA SER A 119 0.90 3.15 -8.40
C SER A 119 2.02 2.35 -9.04
N CYS A 120 2.26 1.13 -8.53
CA CYS A 120 3.23 0.21 -9.13
C CYS A 120 2.74 -0.30 -10.50
N PHE A 121 1.46 -0.65 -10.58
CA PHE A 121 0.81 -1.20 -11.76
C PHE A 121 -0.51 -0.49 -12.06
N PRO A 122 -0.47 0.74 -12.58
CA PRO A 122 -1.67 1.51 -12.90
C PRO A 122 -2.48 0.92 -14.05
N GLU A 123 -1.90 -0.04 -14.79
CA GLU A 123 -2.57 -0.74 -15.88
C GLU A 123 -3.34 -2.00 -15.47
N LEU A 124 -3.18 -2.46 -14.22
CA LEU A 124 -3.86 -3.66 -13.71
C LEU A 124 -5.10 -3.29 -12.92
N ASP A 125 -6.13 -4.11 -13.04
CA ASP A 125 -7.38 -3.97 -12.27
C ASP A 125 -7.21 -4.49 -10.84
N GLY A 126 -8.08 -4.04 -9.92
CA GLY A 126 -7.99 -4.35 -8.48
C GLY A 126 -8.10 -5.84 -8.15
N ASP A 127 -8.78 -6.60 -9.00
CA ASP A 127 -9.09 -8.02 -8.82
C ASP A 127 -8.02 -8.94 -9.44
N GLU A 128 -7.02 -8.37 -10.14
CA GLU A 128 -5.97 -9.17 -10.76
C GLU A 128 -4.97 -9.70 -9.73
N LEU A 129 -4.88 -11.02 -9.61
CA LEU A 129 -3.93 -11.67 -8.70
C LEU A 129 -2.51 -11.66 -9.26
N PHE A 130 -1.55 -11.49 -8.35
CA PHE A 130 -0.16 -11.80 -8.61
C PHE A 130 0.10 -13.30 -8.46
N SER A 131 1.18 -13.79 -9.08
CA SER A 131 1.56 -15.21 -9.04
C SER A 131 1.63 -15.79 -7.61
N TRP A 132 2.16 -15.04 -6.64
CA TRP A 132 2.23 -15.49 -5.25
C TRP A 132 0.88 -15.45 -4.51
N GLU A 133 -0.11 -14.72 -5.02
CA GLU A 133 -1.47 -14.70 -4.47
C GLU A 133 -2.29 -15.86 -5.04
N GLU A 134 -2.12 -16.17 -6.33
CA GLU A 134 -2.70 -17.35 -6.98
C GLU A 134 -2.30 -18.65 -6.23
N GLU A 135 -1.05 -18.76 -5.79
CA GLU A 135 -0.57 -19.90 -4.98
C GLU A 135 -1.22 -19.98 -3.59
N CYS A 136 -1.51 -18.83 -2.97
CA CYS A 136 -2.16 -18.78 -1.65
C CYS A 136 -3.65 -19.17 -1.74
N ASP A 137 -4.34 -18.77 -2.79
CA ASP A 137 -5.75 -19.09 -2.99
C ASP A 137 -5.96 -20.59 -3.21
N LEU A 138 -5.06 -21.26 -3.93
CA LEU A 138 -5.09 -22.71 -4.13
C LEU A 138 -4.95 -23.52 -2.84
N ILE A 139 -4.35 -22.96 -1.80
CA ILE A 139 -4.20 -23.63 -0.49
C ILE A 139 -5.48 -23.51 0.34
N ASN A 140 -6.29 -22.48 0.09
CA ASN A 140 -7.52 -22.19 0.84
C ASN A 140 -8.79 -22.70 0.15
N SER A 141 -8.69 -23.27 -1.05
CA SER A 141 -9.77 -23.90 -1.83
C SER A 141 -9.81 -25.42 -1.65
#